data_AF-Q4UBJ1-F1
#
_entry.id   AF-Q4UBJ1-F1
#
_cell.length_a   1.000
_cell.length_b   1.000
_cell.length_c   1.000
_cell.angle_alpha   90.00
_cell.angle_beta   90.00
_cell.angle_gamma   90.00
#
_symmetry.space_group_name_H-M   'P 1'
#
loop_
_entity.id
_entity.type
_entity.pdbx_description
1 polymer ?
#
loop_
_entity_poly.entity_id
_entity_poly.type
_entity_poly.pdbx_seq_one_letter_code
_entity_poly.pdbx_strand_id
1 'polypeptide(L)'
;MNDSAQNEVVLQKPEVKDKSDSKKKKKSKKITDEFDDALLELESLNVTPRNPLLFDSEKGEPIRKIGEWTSPFVTDKTVVEQFKNSIYPEGEVSEYSGGNKKRITDEEKRHLEKISFEKYNDMRRAAEVHRQVRRYIQSVIRPGVSCLDIVQAVESKTKYLIEAEGLKSGWGFPTGCSLNSCAAHYTPNYGDKTVFEKDDIMKLDFGTHVNGYIIDSAFTIAFDEKYDPLIESTKEATNTGLKLAGIDARTSELGEAIEEVIESFEITLKNRTHKIKPIRNLTGHNIGQYIIHAGKAVPIVGKSGNRDIMEEGDVFAIETFATTGSGTVVEKMDCSHYMKNPNSIYAPIRLKSARESLNVINREFSTLPFCKRWLDDLTNKRGSLVLRNLVDAGIIVPYPPLCDNNNSFTSQMEHTILLRPTCKEVLSRGDDY
;
A
#
# COMPACT_ATOMS: atom_id res chain seq x y z
N MET A 1 39.13 -81.25 14.32
CA MET A 1 38.35 -80.47 15.31
C MET A 1 37.83 -79.25 14.57
N ASN A 2 36.50 -79.21 14.38
CA ASN A 2 35.54 -78.11 14.09
C ASN A 2 36.07 -76.84 13.40
N ASP A 3 35.41 -76.21 12.42
CA ASP A 3 34.00 -76.11 12.03
C ASP A 3 33.96 -75.55 10.58
N SER A 4 33.28 -76.20 9.62
CA SER A 4 31.96 -75.84 9.05
C SER A 4 31.84 -74.47 8.37
N ALA A 5 31.53 -74.49 7.06
CA ALA A 5 30.58 -73.57 6.39
C ALA A 5 30.37 -74.00 4.92
N GLN A 6 29.13 -74.37 4.57
CA GLN A 6 28.66 -74.58 3.21
C GLN A 6 27.93 -73.33 2.69
N ASN A 7 27.94 -73.22 1.36
CA ASN A 7 27.51 -72.13 0.48
C ASN A 7 26.03 -71.72 0.57
N GLU A 8 25.78 -70.45 0.22
CA GLU A 8 24.60 -70.08 -0.57
C GLU A 8 24.95 -68.97 -1.60
N VAL A 9 24.44 -69.13 -2.82
CA VAL A 9 24.67 -68.30 -4.01
C VAL A 9 23.42 -67.49 -4.30
N VAL A 10 23.52 -66.17 -4.50
CA VAL A 10 22.45 -65.36 -5.14
C VAL A 10 23.01 -64.26 -6.06
N LEU A 11 22.83 -64.52 -7.36
CA LEU A 11 22.47 -63.65 -8.51
C LEU A 11 22.67 -62.11 -8.46
N GLN A 12 23.42 -61.62 -9.46
CA GLN A 12 23.43 -60.22 -9.93
C GLN A 12 22.07 -59.79 -10.54
N LYS A 13 21.68 -58.53 -10.31
CA LYS A 13 20.74 -57.77 -11.15
C LYS A 13 21.26 -56.33 -11.40
N PRO A 14 20.90 -55.71 -12.54
CA PRO A 14 21.63 -54.60 -13.16
C PRO A 14 21.23 -53.20 -12.66
N GLU A 15 22.09 -52.22 -12.98
CA GLU A 15 21.92 -50.78 -12.76
C GLU A 15 20.61 -50.21 -13.31
N VAL A 16 19.97 -49.33 -12.52
CA VAL A 16 19.05 -48.29 -13.00
C VAL A 16 19.53 -46.95 -12.44
N LYS A 17 20.11 -46.09 -13.30
CA LYS A 17 20.39 -44.69 -12.97
C LYS A 17 19.08 -43.91 -12.97
N ASP A 18 18.70 -43.42 -11.79
CA ASP A 18 17.51 -42.61 -11.59
C ASP A 18 17.69 -41.19 -12.20
N LYS A 19 16.82 -40.81 -13.15
CA LYS A 19 16.84 -39.53 -13.88
C LYS A 19 16.15 -38.38 -13.11
N SER A 20 16.07 -38.43 -11.79
CA SER A 20 15.25 -37.51 -10.98
C SER A 20 15.97 -36.25 -10.49
N ASP A 21 17.31 -36.21 -10.44
CA ASP A 21 18.06 -35.06 -9.88
C ASP A 21 18.42 -33.95 -10.88
N SER A 22 18.40 -34.22 -12.18
CA SER A 22 18.76 -33.22 -13.21
C SER A 22 17.65 -32.21 -13.51
N LYS A 23 16.38 -32.54 -13.21
CA LYS A 23 15.23 -31.63 -13.40
C LYS A 23 15.06 -30.63 -12.26
N LYS A 24 15.41 -30.99 -11.02
CA LYS A 24 15.38 -30.05 -9.88
C LYS A 24 16.47 -28.98 -9.99
N LYS A 25 17.70 -29.35 -10.37
CA LYS A 25 18.79 -28.39 -10.62
C LYS A 25 18.51 -27.46 -11.81
N LYS A 26 17.88 -27.95 -12.90
CA LYS A 26 17.49 -27.08 -14.02
C LYS A 26 16.35 -26.12 -13.68
N LYS A 27 15.38 -26.52 -12.84
CA LYS A 27 14.32 -25.61 -12.37
C LYS A 27 14.86 -24.55 -11.41
N SER A 28 15.72 -24.91 -10.45
CA SER A 28 16.28 -23.89 -9.54
C SER A 28 17.17 -22.91 -10.29
N LYS A 29 17.95 -23.38 -11.28
CA LYS A 29 18.80 -22.52 -12.09
C LYS A 29 17.99 -21.59 -13.01
N LYS A 30 16.88 -22.07 -13.59
CA LYS A 30 16.00 -21.23 -14.41
C LYS A 30 15.23 -20.18 -13.58
N ILE A 31 14.88 -20.50 -12.33
CA ILE A 31 14.23 -19.55 -11.40
C ILE A 31 15.22 -18.49 -10.91
N THR A 32 16.48 -18.88 -10.61
CA THR A 32 17.53 -17.89 -10.30
C THR A 32 17.83 -17.02 -11.51
N ASP A 33 17.89 -17.61 -12.71
CA ASP A 33 18.14 -16.85 -13.95
C ASP A 33 16.96 -15.89 -14.27
N GLU A 34 15.69 -16.27 -14.05
CA GLU A 34 14.52 -15.40 -14.26
C GLU A 34 14.38 -14.30 -13.19
N PHE A 35 14.73 -14.60 -11.93
CA PHE A 35 14.81 -13.60 -10.87
C PHE A 35 15.97 -12.63 -11.11
N ASP A 36 17.13 -13.15 -11.51
CA ASP A 36 18.31 -12.36 -11.90
C ASP A 36 18.02 -11.54 -13.17
N ASP A 37 17.24 -12.02 -14.13
CA ASP A 37 16.85 -11.26 -15.33
C ASP A 37 15.92 -10.08 -14.97
N ALA A 38 14.96 -10.26 -14.05
CA ALA A 38 14.13 -9.16 -13.53
C ALA A 38 14.96 -8.16 -12.70
N LEU A 39 16.00 -8.64 -12.03
CA LEU A 39 16.97 -7.85 -11.25
C LEU A 39 17.96 -7.11 -12.18
N LEU A 40 18.32 -7.69 -13.31
CA LEU A 40 19.13 -7.08 -14.38
C LEU A 40 18.32 -6.03 -15.14
N GLU A 41 17.01 -6.22 -15.32
CA GLU A 41 16.11 -5.15 -15.77
C GLU A 41 16.08 -3.98 -14.78
N LEU A 42 16.15 -4.25 -13.47
CA LEU A 42 16.31 -3.22 -12.44
C LEU A 42 17.68 -2.50 -12.49
N GLU A 43 18.76 -3.18 -12.92
CA GLU A 43 20.06 -2.55 -13.17
C GLU A 43 20.08 -1.67 -14.43
N SER A 44 19.21 -1.96 -15.41
CA SER A 44 19.08 -1.17 -16.65
C SER A 44 18.36 0.17 -16.44
N LEU A 45 17.60 0.28 -15.34
CA LEU A 45 17.13 1.54 -14.78
C LEU A 45 18.29 2.09 -13.92
N ASN A 46 18.75 3.32 -14.16
CA ASN A 46 19.86 3.95 -13.41
C ASN A 46 19.52 4.17 -11.91
N VAL A 47 19.41 3.08 -11.16
CA VAL A 47 19.00 2.96 -9.76
C VAL A 47 20.19 2.48 -8.93
N THR A 48 20.22 2.92 -7.68
CA THR A 48 21.27 2.76 -6.68
C THR A 48 21.95 1.38 -6.68
N PRO A 49 23.29 1.32 -6.67
CA PRO A 49 24.01 0.05 -6.67
C PRO A 49 23.62 -0.78 -5.44
N ARG A 50 22.99 -1.93 -5.69
CA ARG A 50 22.72 -3.02 -4.73
C ARG A 50 21.83 -2.63 -3.53
N ASN A 51 20.52 -2.46 -3.76
CA ASN A 51 19.53 -2.22 -2.70
C ASN A 51 19.53 -3.36 -1.64
N PRO A 52 19.92 -3.11 -0.38
CA PRO A 52 20.13 -4.15 0.62
C PRO A 52 18.86 -4.93 1.01
N LEU A 53 17.67 -4.38 0.75
CA LEU A 53 16.39 -5.06 0.99
C LEU A 53 16.04 -6.10 -0.09
N LEU A 54 16.62 -5.97 -1.29
CA LEU A 54 16.44 -6.90 -2.39
C LEU A 54 17.46 -8.05 -2.35
N PHE A 55 18.67 -7.83 -1.81
CA PHE A 55 19.80 -8.76 -1.94
C PHE A 55 20.32 -9.38 -0.63
N ASP A 56 20.08 -8.78 0.54
CA ASP A 56 20.68 -9.24 1.82
C ASP A 56 19.63 -9.22 2.94
N SER A 57 18.73 -10.21 2.94
CA SER A 57 17.63 -10.33 3.90
C SER A 57 18.05 -10.87 5.28
N GLU A 58 19.30 -11.30 5.46
CA GLU A 58 19.72 -12.11 6.62
C GLU A 58 20.48 -11.34 7.72
N LYS A 59 20.73 -10.04 7.57
CA LYS A 59 21.50 -9.25 8.56
C LYS A 59 20.73 -8.03 9.08
N GLY A 60 20.07 -8.19 10.23
CA GLY A 60 19.46 -7.11 11.01
C GLY A 60 18.72 -7.62 12.24
N GLU A 61 18.58 -6.78 13.27
CA GLU A 61 17.60 -7.05 14.35
C GLU A 61 16.20 -7.16 13.73
N PRO A 62 15.41 -8.20 14.03
CA PRO A 62 14.08 -8.36 13.45
C PRO A 62 13.19 -7.17 13.84
N ILE A 63 12.44 -6.66 12.86
CA ILE A 63 11.47 -5.58 13.03
C ILE A 63 10.44 -6.00 14.08
N ARG A 64 9.95 -5.03 14.84
CA ARG A 64 8.69 -5.16 15.54
C ARG A 64 7.56 -5.21 14.51
N LYS A 65 7.15 -6.43 14.14
CA LYS A 65 5.99 -6.63 13.27
C LYS A 65 4.77 -5.92 13.85
N ILE A 66 3.93 -5.38 12.98
CA ILE A 66 2.71 -4.65 13.37
C ILE A 66 1.65 -5.63 13.88
N GLY A 67 1.72 -6.88 13.42
CA GLY A 67 0.93 -8.00 13.90
C GLY A 67 1.58 -9.35 13.56
N GLU A 68 0.95 -10.43 14.03
CA GLU A 68 1.39 -11.79 13.76
C GLU A 68 0.79 -12.32 12.47
N TRP A 69 1.64 -12.50 11.45
CA TRP A 69 1.22 -13.17 10.22
C TRP A 69 1.04 -14.67 10.45
N THR A 70 -0.21 -15.16 10.33
CA THR A 70 -0.53 -16.59 10.53
C THR A 70 -0.53 -17.37 9.22
N SER A 71 -0.83 -16.72 8.10
CA SER A 71 -0.85 -17.33 6.77
C SER A 71 0.57 -17.67 6.25
N PRO A 72 0.78 -18.59 5.30
CA PRO A 72 2.09 -18.81 4.67
C PRO A 72 2.54 -17.62 3.80
N PHE A 73 3.85 -17.34 3.73
CA PHE A 73 4.39 -16.30 2.85
C PHE A 73 4.89 -16.93 1.54
N VAL A 74 4.19 -16.67 0.43
CA VAL A 74 4.60 -17.14 -0.91
C VAL A 74 5.25 -15.98 -1.64
N THR A 75 6.53 -16.12 -2.00
CA THR A 75 7.33 -15.02 -2.59
C THR A 75 7.83 -15.29 -3.99
N ASP A 76 7.71 -16.53 -4.46
CA ASP A 76 8.26 -17.05 -5.71
C ASP A 76 7.24 -17.08 -6.87
N LYS A 77 6.02 -16.60 -6.63
CA LYS A 77 4.93 -16.57 -7.60
C LYS A 77 4.16 -15.27 -7.53
N THR A 78 3.64 -14.82 -8.66
CA THR A 78 2.70 -13.69 -8.70
C THR A 78 1.38 -14.06 -8.04
N VAL A 79 0.55 -13.07 -7.69
CA VAL A 79 -0.78 -13.36 -7.13
C VAL A 79 -1.65 -14.11 -8.15
N VAL A 80 -1.54 -13.79 -9.45
CA VAL A 80 -2.28 -14.49 -10.51
C VAL A 80 -1.90 -15.98 -10.56
N GLU A 81 -0.61 -16.30 -10.46
CA GLU A 81 -0.12 -17.69 -10.48
C GLU A 81 -0.52 -18.49 -9.24
N GLN A 82 -0.72 -17.83 -8.10
CA GLN A 82 -1.17 -18.44 -6.86
C GLN A 82 -2.65 -18.85 -6.94
N PHE A 83 -3.51 -18.07 -7.61
CA PHE A 83 -4.95 -18.29 -7.72
C PHE A 83 -5.37 -18.74 -9.14
N LYS A 84 -5.17 -20.02 -9.46
CA LYS A 84 -5.38 -20.59 -10.82
C LYS A 84 -6.79 -20.42 -11.40
N ASN A 85 -7.81 -20.31 -10.54
CA ASN A 85 -9.20 -20.08 -10.97
C ASN A 85 -9.51 -18.59 -11.17
N SER A 86 -8.53 -17.70 -10.96
CA SER A 86 -8.70 -16.25 -10.97
C SER A 86 -9.76 -15.77 -9.97
N ILE A 87 -9.97 -16.48 -8.87
CA ILE A 87 -10.85 -16.05 -7.77
C ILE A 87 -9.96 -15.71 -6.58
N TYR A 88 -9.98 -14.43 -6.19
CA TYR A 88 -9.12 -13.89 -5.15
C TYR A 88 -9.84 -13.87 -3.79
N PRO A 89 -9.10 -13.95 -2.67
CA PRO A 89 -9.70 -14.04 -1.34
C PRO A 89 -10.49 -12.79 -0.99
N GLU A 90 -11.64 -12.99 -0.36
CA GLU A 90 -12.44 -11.89 0.20
C GLU A 90 -11.67 -11.21 1.35
N GLY A 91 -11.95 -9.92 1.55
CA GLY A 91 -11.55 -9.23 2.76
C GLY A 91 -12.38 -9.64 3.98
N GLU A 92 -12.29 -8.88 5.07
CA GLU A 92 -13.17 -9.10 6.22
C GLU A 92 -14.59 -8.63 5.88
N VAL A 93 -15.55 -9.55 5.93
CA VAL A 93 -16.95 -9.27 5.65
C VAL A 93 -17.71 -9.01 6.95
N SER A 94 -18.39 -7.88 7.01
CA SER A 94 -19.30 -7.48 8.08
C SER A 94 -20.73 -7.38 7.56
N GLU A 95 -21.65 -8.07 8.20
CA GLU A 95 -23.08 -7.93 7.91
C GLU A 95 -23.60 -6.55 8.34
N TYR A 96 -24.54 -5.99 7.57
CA TYR A 96 -25.23 -4.79 8.01
C TYR A 96 -26.14 -5.07 9.21
N SER A 97 -26.16 -4.13 10.16
CA SER A 97 -27.04 -4.17 11.33
C SER A 97 -28.22 -3.20 11.19
N GLY A 98 -29.15 -3.24 12.15
CA GLY A 98 -30.29 -2.33 12.19
C GLY A 98 -31.22 -2.43 10.97
N GLY A 99 -31.68 -1.28 10.44
CA GLY A 99 -32.59 -1.21 9.30
C GLY A 99 -32.05 -1.84 8.01
N ASN A 100 -30.72 -1.87 7.87
CA ASN A 100 -30.03 -2.40 6.69
C ASN A 100 -29.89 -3.94 6.70
N LYS A 101 -30.25 -4.63 7.80
CA LYS A 101 -30.21 -6.10 7.89
C LYS A 101 -31.04 -6.80 6.81
N LYS A 102 -32.14 -6.18 6.34
CA LYS A 102 -33.00 -6.74 5.29
C LYS A 102 -32.28 -6.96 3.96
N ARG A 103 -31.21 -6.20 3.70
CA ARG A 103 -30.41 -6.26 2.47
C ARG A 103 -29.76 -7.63 2.24
N ILE A 104 -29.44 -8.35 3.32
CA ILE A 104 -28.78 -9.66 3.26
C ILE A 104 -29.63 -10.70 2.51
N THR A 105 -30.94 -10.69 2.75
CA THR A 105 -31.89 -11.65 2.16
C THR A 105 -32.65 -11.08 0.97
N ASP A 106 -32.50 -9.78 0.69
CA ASP A 106 -33.19 -9.11 -0.40
C ASP A 106 -32.77 -9.71 -1.76
N GLU A 107 -33.73 -10.01 -2.63
CA GLU A 107 -33.46 -10.67 -3.91
C GLU A 107 -32.78 -9.74 -4.92
N GLU A 108 -33.16 -8.47 -4.94
CA GLU A 108 -32.56 -7.46 -5.81
C GLU A 108 -31.10 -7.22 -5.41
N LYS A 109 -30.82 -7.06 -4.10
CA LYS A 109 -29.46 -6.87 -3.60
C LYS A 109 -28.56 -8.07 -3.90
N ARG A 110 -29.06 -9.29 -3.72
CA ARG A 110 -28.32 -10.51 -4.09
C ARG A 110 -28.11 -10.65 -5.59
N HIS A 111 -28.99 -10.11 -6.43
CA HIS A 111 -28.78 -10.05 -7.88
C HIS A 111 -27.69 -9.05 -8.26
N LEU A 112 -27.69 -7.85 -7.64
CA LEU A 112 -26.66 -6.83 -7.86
C LEU A 112 -25.25 -7.31 -7.48
N GLU A 113 -25.12 -8.09 -6.39
CA GLU A 113 -23.87 -8.74 -6.00
C GLU A 113 -23.32 -9.64 -7.12
N LYS A 114 -24.19 -10.47 -7.72
CA LYS A 114 -23.79 -11.41 -8.77
C LYS A 114 -23.30 -10.70 -10.03
N ILE A 115 -23.95 -9.60 -10.41
CA ILE A 115 -23.56 -8.82 -11.59
C ILE A 115 -22.21 -8.12 -11.37
N SER A 116 -21.89 -7.76 -10.12
CA SER A 116 -20.70 -7.01 -9.77
C SER A 116 -19.47 -7.87 -9.43
N PHE A 117 -19.58 -9.20 -9.58
CA PHE A 117 -18.55 -10.15 -9.16
C PHE A 117 -17.15 -9.82 -9.72
N GLU A 118 -17.03 -9.52 -11.01
CA GLU A 118 -15.74 -9.21 -11.64
C GLU A 118 -15.07 -7.97 -11.02
N LYS A 119 -15.86 -6.91 -10.74
CA LYS A 119 -15.37 -5.70 -10.06
C LYS A 119 -14.81 -6.03 -8.67
N TYR A 120 -15.53 -6.85 -7.90
CA TYR A 120 -15.08 -7.24 -6.56
C TYR A 120 -13.82 -8.10 -6.62
N ASN A 121 -13.76 -8.97 -7.62
CA ASN A 121 -12.62 -9.85 -7.82
C ASN A 121 -11.35 -9.07 -8.23
N ASP A 122 -11.47 -8.04 -9.06
CA ASP A 122 -10.36 -7.12 -9.38
C ASP A 122 -9.85 -6.38 -8.12
N MET A 123 -10.75 -5.86 -7.29
CA MET A 123 -10.40 -5.24 -6.01
C MET A 123 -9.69 -6.21 -5.07
N ARG A 124 -10.18 -7.46 -4.98
CA ARG A 124 -9.58 -8.51 -4.15
C ARG A 124 -8.19 -8.91 -4.64
N ARG A 125 -7.96 -8.96 -5.95
CA ARG A 125 -6.61 -9.16 -6.52
C ARG A 125 -5.66 -8.06 -6.06
N ALA A 126 -6.06 -6.80 -6.23
CA ALA A 126 -5.26 -5.66 -5.80
C ALA A 126 -4.98 -5.71 -4.29
N ALA A 127 -5.98 -6.07 -3.48
CA ALA A 127 -5.85 -6.15 -2.03
C ALA A 127 -4.92 -7.28 -1.57
N GLU A 128 -4.97 -8.42 -2.26
CA GLU A 128 -4.08 -9.55 -1.99
C GLU A 128 -2.63 -9.20 -2.30
N VAL A 129 -2.37 -8.51 -3.41
CA VAL A 129 -1.04 -7.95 -3.68
C VAL A 129 -0.60 -7.04 -2.55
N HIS A 130 -1.46 -6.11 -2.13
CA HIS A 130 -1.13 -5.17 -1.05
C HIS A 130 -0.74 -5.90 0.24
N ARG A 131 -1.53 -6.91 0.66
CA ARG A 131 -1.22 -7.78 1.81
C ARG A 131 0.15 -8.46 1.69
N GLN A 132 0.46 -9.04 0.53
CA GLN A 132 1.73 -9.73 0.34
C GLN A 132 2.93 -8.77 0.28
N VAL A 133 2.78 -7.60 -0.32
CA VAL A 133 3.82 -6.57 -0.37
C VAL A 133 4.09 -5.99 1.02
N ARG A 134 3.05 -5.67 1.79
CA ARG A 134 3.25 -5.13 3.14
C ARG A 134 3.83 -6.17 4.09
N ARG A 135 3.48 -7.44 3.91
CA ARG A 135 4.14 -8.55 4.61
C ARG A 135 5.62 -8.65 4.27
N TYR A 136 5.96 -8.53 2.98
CA TYR A 136 7.34 -8.54 2.50
C TYR A 136 8.15 -7.43 3.16
N ILE A 137 7.70 -6.18 3.09
CA ILE A 137 8.49 -5.06 3.61
C ILE A 137 8.65 -5.15 5.14
N GLN A 138 7.60 -5.57 5.86
CA GLN A 138 7.64 -5.86 7.31
C GLN A 138 8.57 -7.03 7.68
N SER A 139 9.14 -7.77 6.72
CA SER A 139 10.12 -8.82 6.98
C SER A 139 11.57 -8.40 6.73
N VAL A 140 11.80 -7.29 6.01
CA VAL A 140 13.14 -6.90 5.56
C VAL A 140 13.58 -5.49 5.97
N ILE A 141 12.64 -4.56 6.21
CA ILE A 141 12.94 -3.18 6.64
C ILE A 141 13.75 -3.17 7.94
N ARG A 142 14.65 -2.21 8.14
CA ARG A 142 15.52 -2.15 9.33
C ARG A 142 16.10 -0.75 9.46
N PRO A 143 16.55 -0.34 10.67
CA PRO A 143 17.22 0.94 10.85
C PRO A 143 18.45 1.05 9.93
N GLY A 144 18.75 2.26 9.48
CA GLY A 144 19.93 2.54 8.66
C GLY A 144 19.75 2.32 7.15
N VAL A 145 18.56 1.91 6.71
CA VAL A 145 18.24 1.77 5.27
C VAL A 145 17.72 3.10 4.72
N SER A 146 18.14 3.45 3.51
CA SER A 146 17.66 4.67 2.86
C SER A 146 16.15 4.59 2.57
N CYS A 147 15.45 5.72 2.68
CA CYS A 147 14.04 5.80 2.28
C CYS A 147 13.85 5.40 0.81
N LEU A 148 14.83 5.72 -0.05
CA LEU A 148 14.80 5.37 -1.46
C LEU A 148 14.82 3.85 -1.68
N ASP A 149 15.67 3.13 -0.96
CA ASP A 149 15.74 1.67 -1.05
C ASP A 149 14.45 1.01 -0.53
N ILE A 150 13.84 1.57 0.52
CA ILE A 150 12.55 1.11 1.06
C ILE A 150 11.45 1.24 0.02
N VAL A 151 11.25 2.44 -0.55
CA VAL A 151 10.17 2.66 -1.53
C VAL A 151 10.37 1.84 -2.80
N GLN A 152 11.62 1.68 -3.27
CA GLN A 152 11.92 0.85 -4.44
C GLN A 152 11.68 -0.64 -4.18
N ALA A 153 11.93 -1.13 -2.96
CA ALA A 153 11.62 -2.51 -2.60
C ALA A 153 10.11 -2.78 -2.60
N VAL A 154 9.31 -1.87 -2.04
CA VAL A 154 7.83 -1.92 -2.09
C VAL A 154 7.32 -1.86 -3.53
N GLU A 155 7.82 -0.90 -4.31
CA GLU A 155 7.38 -0.68 -5.69
C GLU A 155 7.73 -1.88 -6.58
N SER A 156 8.95 -2.41 -6.48
CA SER A 156 9.39 -3.57 -7.26
C SER A 156 8.60 -4.83 -6.91
N LYS A 157 8.37 -5.07 -5.61
CA LYS A 157 7.56 -6.22 -5.17
C LYS A 157 6.11 -6.10 -5.65
N THR A 158 5.55 -4.90 -5.62
CA THR A 158 4.20 -4.61 -6.15
C THR A 158 4.13 -4.91 -7.63
N LYS A 159 5.06 -4.38 -8.44
CA LYS A 159 5.12 -4.59 -9.90
C LYS A 159 5.10 -6.06 -10.27
N TYR A 160 5.92 -6.85 -9.57
CA TYR A 160 6.03 -8.29 -9.77
C TYR A 160 4.75 -9.02 -9.37
N LEU A 161 4.28 -8.84 -8.13
CA LEU A 161 3.14 -9.61 -7.61
C LEU A 161 1.82 -9.28 -8.32
N ILE A 162 1.65 -8.04 -8.79
CA ILE A 162 0.44 -7.63 -9.50
C ILE A 162 0.47 -7.94 -11.00
N GLU A 163 1.62 -8.33 -11.56
CA GLU A 163 1.85 -8.38 -13.01
C GLU A 163 1.48 -7.05 -13.66
N ALA A 164 2.25 -6.00 -13.35
CA ALA A 164 1.93 -4.65 -13.83
C ALA A 164 1.88 -4.57 -15.37
N GLU A 165 0.80 -4.02 -15.91
CA GLU A 165 0.51 -3.95 -17.34
C GLU A 165 -0.19 -2.61 -17.67
N GLY A 166 0.60 -1.54 -17.86
CA GLY A 166 0.08 -0.20 -18.16
C GLY A 166 -1.03 0.23 -17.18
N LEU A 167 -2.16 0.73 -17.72
CA LEU A 167 -3.33 1.12 -16.91
C LEU A 167 -4.22 -0.06 -16.46
N LYS A 168 -3.91 -1.29 -16.86
CA LYS A 168 -4.73 -2.46 -16.50
C LYS A 168 -4.38 -2.98 -15.11
N SER A 169 -3.12 -2.94 -14.71
CA SER A 169 -2.67 -3.36 -13.38
C SER A 169 -1.38 -2.66 -13.01
N GLY A 170 -1.24 -2.26 -11.74
CA GLY A 170 -0.05 -1.53 -11.31
C GLY A 170 -0.18 -0.89 -9.94
N TRP A 171 0.64 0.13 -9.70
CA TRP A 171 0.59 0.94 -8.48
C TRP A 171 -0.59 1.90 -8.53
N GLY A 172 -1.40 1.93 -7.47
CA GLY A 172 -2.53 2.85 -7.33
C GLY A 172 -2.08 4.30 -7.18
N PHE A 173 -0.97 4.52 -6.47
CA PHE A 173 -0.32 5.81 -6.23
C PHE A 173 1.10 5.57 -5.67
N PRO A 174 1.98 6.59 -5.61
CA PRO A 174 3.37 6.41 -5.17
C PRO A 174 3.50 5.96 -3.72
N THR A 175 4.53 5.17 -3.43
CA THR A 175 4.82 4.71 -2.07
C THR A 175 5.25 5.87 -1.19
N GLY A 176 4.35 6.32 -0.32
CA GLY A 176 4.63 7.21 0.79
C GLY A 176 5.46 6.51 1.86
N CYS A 177 6.46 7.22 2.38
CA CYS A 177 7.32 6.79 3.49
C CYS A 177 7.57 7.95 4.47
N SER A 178 6.51 8.71 4.77
CA SER A 178 6.56 9.95 5.54
C SER A 178 7.12 9.73 6.94
N LEU A 179 8.10 10.54 7.35
CA LEU A 179 8.82 10.39 8.63
C LEU A 179 8.39 11.41 9.68
N ASN A 180 8.28 10.98 10.93
CA ASN A 180 8.16 11.82 12.11
C ASN A 180 6.97 12.80 12.03
N SER A 181 7.22 14.10 11.96
CA SER A 181 6.18 15.15 11.87
C SER A 181 5.51 15.21 10.49
N CYS A 182 6.09 14.62 9.45
CA CYS A 182 5.47 14.50 8.13
C CYS A 182 4.43 13.39 8.17
N ALA A 183 3.15 13.71 7.99
CA ALA A 183 2.05 12.76 8.04
C ALA A 183 1.89 11.98 6.73
N ALA A 184 1.85 12.67 5.60
CA ALA A 184 1.51 12.09 4.30
C ALA A 184 2.30 12.73 3.14
N HIS A 185 2.19 12.13 1.95
CA HIS A 185 2.69 12.62 0.66
C HIS A 185 4.21 12.83 0.53
N TYR A 186 5.02 12.24 1.41
CA TYR A 186 6.47 12.17 1.23
C TYR A 186 6.89 10.83 0.62
N THR A 187 7.53 10.90 -0.54
CA THR A 187 8.35 9.84 -1.13
C THR A 187 9.65 10.48 -1.63
N PRO A 188 10.82 9.84 -1.47
CA PRO A 188 12.10 10.44 -1.83
C PRO A 188 12.17 10.72 -3.34
N ASN A 189 12.72 11.87 -3.71
CA ASN A 189 13.13 12.14 -5.08
C ASN A 189 14.54 11.57 -5.34
N TYR A 190 14.97 11.43 -6.59
CA TYR A 190 16.36 11.09 -6.88
C TYR A 190 17.33 12.11 -6.27
N GLY A 191 18.34 11.60 -5.56
CA GLY A 191 19.33 12.40 -4.82
C GLY A 191 19.00 12.63 -3.35
N ASP A 192 17.81 12.23 -2.90
CA ASP A 192 17.45 12.17 -1.48
C ASP A 192 18.34 11.14 -0.75
N LYS A 193 18.89 11.55 0.39
CA LYS A 193 19.80 10.74 1.21
C LYS A 193 19.19 10.40 2.57
N THR A 194 17.89 10.62 2.74
CA THR A 194 17.20 10.36 4.00
C THR A 194 17.26 8.87 4.33
N VAL A 195 17.65 8.57 5.56
CA VAL A 195 17.78 7.23 6.12
C VAL A 195 16.70 7.05 7.17
N PHE A 196 16.09 5.86 7.22
CA PHE A 196 15.14 5.51 8.27
C PHE A 196 15.89 5.04 9.50
N GLU A 197 15.92 5.87 10.54
CA GLU A 197 16.71 5.64 11.75
C GLU A 197 15.92 4.90 12.84
N LYS A 198 16.61 4.39 13.87
CA LYS A 198 16.00 3.65 14.98
C LYS A 198 14.96 4.48 15.75
N ASP A 199 15.19 5.79 15.86
CA ASP A 199 14.32 6.73 16.58
C ASP A 199 13.18 7.30 15.73
N ASP A 200 13.08 6.92 14.46
CA ASP A 200 12.06 7.43 13.56
C ASP A 200 10.75 6.64 13.64
N ILE A 201 9.67 7.32 13.24
CA ILE A 201 8.35 6.73 12.96
C ILE A 201 7.97 7.00 11.51
N MET A 202 7.70 5.94 10.75
CA MET A 202 7.42 5.98 9.31
C MET A 202 5.98 5.57 9.04
N LYS A 203 5.26 6.34 8.22
CA LYS A 203 4.01 5.90 7.61
C LYS A 203 4.35 5.31 6.24
N LEU A 204 4.15 4.01 6.06
CA LEU A 204 4.20 3.36 4.76
C LEU A 204 2.79 3.29 4.19
N ASP A 205 2.62 3.96 3.07
CA ASP A 205 1.34 4.18 2.42
C ASP A 205 1.52 3.95 0.92
N PHE A 206 0.89 2.93 0.36
CA PHE A 206 1.06 2.60 -1.05
C PHE A 206 -0.17 1.95 -1.66
N GLY A 207 -0.46 2.33 -2.91
CA GLY A 207 -1.64 1.82 -3.61
C GLY A 207 -1.33 0.66 -4.53
N THR A 208 -2.30 -0.22 -4.71
CA THR A 208 -2.34 -1.20 -5.82
C THR A 208 -3.64 -1.04 -6.61
N HIS A 209 -3.65 -1.36 -7.91
CA HIS A 209 -4.90 -1.37 -8.65
C HIS A 209 -4.97 -2.46 -9.72
N VAL A 210 -6.20 -2.85 -10.04
CA VAL A 210 -6.55 -3.65 -11.23
C VAL A 210 -7.75 -2.99 -11.90
N ASN A 211 -7.66 -2.73 -13.20
CA ASN A 211 -8.66 -2.01 -14.02
C ASN A 211 -9.11 -0.68 -13.38
N GLY A 212 -8.19 0.01 -12.71
CA GLY A 212 -8.46 1.26 -12.00
C GLY A 212 -9.19 1.12 -10.66
N TYR A 213 -9.50 -0.09 -10.20
CA TYR A 213 -10.00 -0.31 -8.84
C TYR A 213 -8.82 -0.29 -7.86
N ILE A 214 -8.68 0.82 -7.16
CA ILE A 214 -7.55 1.10 -6.27
C ILE A 214 -7.82 0.49 -4.89
N ILE A 215 -6.79 -0.10 -4.31
CA ILE A 215 -6.68 -0.37 -2.89
C ILE A 215 -5.71 0.63 -2.31
N ASP A 216 -6.26 1.44 -1.41
CA ASP A 216 -5.59 2.40 -0.56
C ASP A 216 -5.50 1.85 0.87
N SER A 217 -4.29 1.66 1.38
CA SER A 217 -4.05 1.08 2.69
C SER A 217 -2.64 1.40 3.17
N ALA A 218 -2.55 1.80 4.43
CA ALA A 218 -1.35 2.34 5.01
C ALA A 218 -1.18 1.87 6.45
N PHE A 219 0.06 1.87 6.91
CA PHE A 219 0.39 1.48 8.27
C PHE A 219 1.64 2.20 8.76
N THR A 220 1.76 2.29 10.08
CA THR A 220 2.90 2.94 10.73
C THR A 220 3.92 1.91 11.21
N ILE A 221 5.19 2.17 10.94
CA ILE A 221 6.34 1.40 11.41
C ILE A 221 7.17 2.27 12.35
N ALA A 222 7.54 1.72 13.49
CA ALA A 222 8.60 2.27 14.34
C ALA A 222 9.38 1.13 15.01
N PHE A 223 10.64 1.40 15.36
CA PHE A 223 11.48 0.43 16.07
C PHE A 223 11.46 0.62 17.59
N ASP A 224 11.17 1.83 18.05
CA ASP A 224 11.11 2.18 19.47
C ASP A 224 9.67 2.05 20.01
N GLU A 225 9.50 1.26 21.06
CA GLU A 225 8.21 1.01 21.73
C GLU A 225 7.58 2.27 22.33
N LYS A 226 8.35 3.36 22.51
CA LYS A 226 7.80 4.64 22.94
C LYS A 226 6.66 5.14 22.06
N TYR A 227 6.60 4.70 20.80
CA TYR A 227 5.57 5.10 19.84
C TYR A 227 4.31 4.23 19.87
N ASP A 228 4.28 3.16 20.65
CA ASP A 228 3.14 2.24 20.67
C ASP A 228 1.81 2.92 21.00
N PRO A 229 1.71 3.80 22.01
CA PRO A 229 0.43 4.44 22.32
C PRO A 229 -0.08 5.29 21.14
N LEU A 230 0.83 5.88 20.37
CA LEU A 230 0.49 6.67 19.20
C LEU A 230 0.01 5.78 18.05
N ILE A 231 0.70 4.67 17.77
CA ILE A 231 0.31 3.71 16.72
C ILE A 231 -1.03 3.04 17.07
N GLU A 232 -1.19 2.62 18.32
CA GLU A 232 -2.41 1.99 18.82
C GLU A 232 -3.61 2.95 18.73
N SER A 233 -3.41 4.24 19.08
CA SER A 233 -4.48 5.24 18.95
C SER A 233 -5.02 5.34 17.53
N THR A 234 -4.15 5.33 16.50
CA THR A 234 -4.58 5.32 15.10
C THR A 234 -5.20 4.00 14.69
N LYS A 235 -4.69 2.87 15.18
CA LYS A 235 -5.25 1.55 14.84
C LYS A 235 -6.68 1.41 15.37
N GLU A 236 -6.89 1.72 16.64
CA GLU A 236 -8.21 1.65 17.28
C GLU A 236 -9.19 2.69 16.70
N ALA A 237 -8.71 3.88 16.39
CA ALA A 237 -9.53 4.91 15.76
C ALA A 237 -9.95 4.52 14.33
N THR A 238 -9.03 4.01 13.50
CA THR A 238 -9.36 3.50 12.17
C THR A 238 -10.33 2.33 12.25
N ASN A 239 -10.13 1.38 13.17
CA ASN A 239 -11.08 0.27 13.39
C ASN A 239 -12.45 0.74 13.87
N THR A 240 -12.52 1.81 14.66
CA THR A 240 -13.78 2.46 15.05
C THR A 240 -14.48 3.07 13.84
N GLY A 241 -13.75 3.80 12.99
CA GLY A 241 -14.27 4.30 11.72
C GLY A 241 -14.79 3.19 10.82
N LEU A 242 -14.03 2.10 10.68
CA LEU A 242 -14.42 0.92 9.91
C LEU A 242 -15.70 0.29 10.45
N LYS A 243 -15.83 0.14 11.78
CA LYS A 243 -17.01 -0.43 12.42
C LYS A 243 -18.27 0.40 12.12
N LEU A 244 -18.16 1.73 12.19
CA LEU A 244 -19.26 2.66 11.99
C LEU A 244 -19.60 2.90 10.51
N ALA A 245 -18.64 2.71 9.61
CA ALA A 245 -18.88 2.83 8.17
C ALA A 245 -19.95 1.85 7.68
N GLY A 246 -20.81 2.32 6.78
CA GLY A 246 -21.90 1.55 6.22
C GLY A 246 -22.82 2.40 5.36
N ILE A 247 -23.68 1.76 4.58
CA ILE A 247 -24.69 2.47 3.78
C ILE A 247 -25.56 3.33 4.71
N ASP A 248 -25.83 4.56 4.30
CA ASP A 248 -26.56 5.61 5.02
C ASP A 248 -25.81 6.22 6.22
N ALA A 249 -24.58 5.80 6.50
CA ALA A 249 -23.77 6.40 7.57
C ALA A 249 -23.36 7.83 7.20
N ARG A 250 -23.48 8.75 8.17
CA ARG A 250 -22.98 10.12 8.04
C ARG A 250 -21.50 10.14 8.37
N THR A 251 -20.69 10.59 7.42
CA THR A 251 -19.23 10.64 7.60
C THR A 251 -18.80 11.51 8.79
N SER A 252 -19.58 12.52 9.16
CA SER A 252 -19.33 13.33 10.36
C SER A 252 -19.44 12.55 11.68
N GLU A 253 -20.34 11.57 11.77
CA GLU A 253 -20.51 10.73 12.96
C GLU A 253 -19.35 9.76 13.12
N LEU A 254 -18.79 9.27 12.01
CA LEU A 254 -17.52 8.53 12.02
C LEU A 254 -16.41 9.42 12.58
N GLY A 255 -16.31 10.66 12.10
CA GLY A 255 -15.29 11.61 12.57
C GLY A 255 -15.38 11.93 14.06
N GLU A 256 -16.58 12.03 14.62
CA GLU A 256 -16.77 12.25 16.06
C GLU A 256 -16.26 11.06 16.89
N ALA A 257 -16.61 9.83 16.49
CA ALA A 257 -16.16 8.64 17.18
C ALA A 257 -14.65 8.38 17.02
N ILE A 258 -14.10 8.67 15.83
CA ILE A 258 -12.65 8.61 15.58
C ILE A 258 -11.90 9.59 16.49
N GLU A 259 -12.38 10.84 16.60
CA GLU A 259 -11.80 11.87 17.47
C GLU A 259 -11.85 11.44 18.94
N GLU A 260 -12.99 10.95 19.42
CA GLU A 260 -13.14 10.45 20.79
C GLU A 260 -12.11 9.35 21.11
N VAL A 261 -11.92 8.40 20.19
CA VAL A 261 -10.95 7.31 20.37
C VAL A 261 -9.54 7.87 20.39
N ILE A 262 -9.12 8.70 19.42
CA ILE A 262 -7.75 9.25 19.39
C ILE A 262 -7.45 10.07 20.66
N GLU A 263 -8.38 10.92 21.09
CA GLU A 263 -8.20 11.78 22.27
C GLU A 263 -8.24 11.04 23.60
N SER A 264 -8.66 9.76 23.61
CA SER A 264 -8.61 8.89 24.79
C SER A 264 -7.21 8.35 25.11
N PHE A 265 -6.26 8.45 24.16
CA PHE A 265 -4.88 8.00 24.34
C PHE A 265 -3.94 9.14 24.76
N GLU A 266 -2.87 8.76 25.46
CA GLU A 266 -1.76 9.64 25.81
C GLU A 266 -0.42 8.93 25.59
N ILE A 267 0.64 9.71 25.40
CA ILE A 267 1.99 9.20 25.15
C ILE A 267 3.01 9.97 25.99
N THR A 268 3.96 9.25 26.60
CA THR A 268 5.05 9.89 27.36
C THR A 268 6.31 9.98 26.51
N LEU A 269 6.75 11.21 26.21
CA LEU A 269 7.97 11.50 25.47
C LEU A 269 8.86 12.41 26.30
N LYS A 270 10.16 12.07 26.42
CA LYS A 270 11.14 12.88 27.18
C LYS A 270 10.66 13.23 28.60
N ASN A 271 10.07 12.27 29.31
CA ASN A 271 9.50 12.41 30.66
C ASN A 271 8.34 13.42 30.75
N ARG A 272 7.62 13.67 29.66
CA ARG A 272 6.41 14.50 29.64
C ARG A 272 5.28 13.74 28.95
N THR A 273 4.10 13.76 29.57
CA THR A 273 2.89 13.20 28.98
C THR A 273 2.30 14.19 27.99
N HIS A 274 2.01 13.70 26.78
CA HIS A 274 1.38 14.44 25.70
C HIS A 274 0.03 13.79 25.40
N LYS A 275 -1.01 14.62 25.25
CA LYS A 275 -2.26 14.17 24.65
C LYS A 275 -2.04 13.91 23.17
N ILE A 276 -2.60 12.80 22.69
CA ILE A 276 -2.63 12.50 21.26
C ILE A 276 -3.85 13.22 20.65
N LYS A 277 -3.70 13.74 19.43
CA LYS A 277 -4.75 14.49 18.74
C LYS A 277 -4.93 13.97 17.32
N PRO A 278 -6.15 14.00 16.76
CA PRO A 278 -6.34 13.83 15.33
C PRO A 278 -5.71 14.99 14.54
N ILE A 279 -5.22 14.72 13.33
CA ILE A 279 -4.82 15.76 12.38
C ILE A 279 -6.06 16.29 11.66
N ARG A 280 -6.69 17.33 12.21
CA ARG A 280 -8.05 17.79 11.83
C ARG A 280 -8.27 18.23 10.38
N ASN A 281 -7.19 18.47 9.62
CA ASN A 281 -7.24 18.84 8.21
C ASN A 281 -6.76 17.73 7.27
N LEU A 282 -6.69 16.48 7.75
CA LEU A 282 -6.63 15.26 6.95
C LEU A 282 -7.93 14.48 7.14
N THR A 283 -8.32 13.70 6.13
CA THR A 283 -9.59 12.97 6.09
C THR A 283 -9.41 11.75 5.21
N GLY A 284 -10.09 10.65 5.51
CA GLY A 284 -10.34 9.62 4.50
C GLY A 284 -11.21 10.12 3.36
N HIS A 285 -11.46 9.27 2.37
CA HIS A 285 -12.13 9.69 1.14
C HIS A 285 -12.81 8.53 0.42
N ASN A 286 -13.77 8.84 -0.45
CA ASN A 286 -14.25 7.83 -1.40
C ASN A 286 -13.26 7.67 -2.56
N ILE A 287 -13.23 6.46 -3.12
CA ILE A 287 -12.39 6.05 -4.23
C ILE A 287 -13.27 5.73 -5.43
N GLY A 288 -12.91 6.27 -6.59
CA GLY A 288 -13.53 5.97 -7.88
C GLY A 288 -12.60 5.14 -8.76
N GLN A 289 -13.13 4.67 -9.90
CA GLN A 289 -12.29 3.96 -10.87
C GLN A 289 -11.25 4.92 -11.45
N TYR A 290 -9.96 4.61 -11.28
CA TYR A 290 -8.81 5.47 -11.63
C TYR A 290 -8.74 6.81 -10.90
N ILE A 291 -9.54 7.01 -9.85
CA ILE A 291 -9.66 8.28 -9.14
C ILE A 291 -9.48 8.01 -7.64
N ILE A 292 -8.34 8.39 -7.09
CA ILE A 292 -8.04 8.18 -5.67
C ILE A 292 -9.00 8.96 -4.76
N HIS A 293 -9.30 10.22 -5.12
CA HIS A 293 -10.25 11.08 -4.40
C HIS A 293 -11.50 11.37 -5.26
N ALA A 294 -12.61 10.67 -5.01
CA ALA A 294 -13.83 10.77 -5.80
C ALA A 294 -14.88 11.77 -5.26
N GLY A 295 -14.49 12.66 -4.35
CA GLY A 295 -15.23 13.87 -3.97
C GLY A 295 -15.93 13.84 -2.61
N LYS A 296 -16.15 12.69 -1.97
CA LYS A 296 -16.63 12.57 -0.59
C LYS A 296 -15.46 12.45 0.36
N ALA A 297 -15.55 13.08 1.54
CA ALA A 297 -14.56 13.00 2.59
C ALA A 297 -15.07 12.21 3.81
N VAL A 298 -14.17 11.56 4.54
CA VAL A 298 -14.42 10.92 5.83
C VAL A 298 -13.59 11.67 6.88
N PRO A 299 -14.17 12.66 7.56
CA PRO A 299 -13.44 13.43 8.55
C PRO A 299 -13.01 12.55 9.71
N ILE A 300 -11.91 12.94 10.36
CA ILE A 300 -11.40 12.31 11.58
C ILE A 300 -11.64 13.16 12.83
N VAL A 301 -12.53 14.16 12.69
CA VAL A 301 -13.03 15.05 13.75
C VAL A 301 -14.53 15.29 13.57
N GLY A 302 -15.28 15.33 14.67
CA GLY A 302 -16.74 15.47 14.65
C GLY A 302 -17.20 16.84 14.14
N LYS A 303 -16.46 17.91 14.51
CA LYS A 303 -16.79 19.30 14.12
C LYS A 303 -16.21 19.71 12.75
N SER A 304 -16.28 18.81 11.77
CA SER A 304 -15.77 19.07 10.41
C SER A 304 -16.70 19.91 9.54
N GLY A 305 -18.00 19.93 9.86
CA GLY A 305 -19.02 20.53 9.00
C GLY A 305 -19.35 19.70 7.74
N ASN A 306 -18.75 18.50 7.61
CA ASN A 306 -19.02 17.62 6.49
C ASN A 306 -20.47 17.07 6.54
N ARG A 307 -21.06 16.88 5.35
CA ARG A 307 -22.43 16.39 5.17
C ARG A 307 -22.52 15.16 4.28
N ASP A 308 -21.38 14.60 3.87
CA ASP A 308 -21.35 13.42 3.02
C ASP A 308 -21.98 12.21 3.72
N ILE A 309 -22.69 11.42 2.92
CA ILE A 309 -23.34 10.17 3.31
C ILE A 309 -22.73 9.05 2.47
N MET A 310 -22.44 7.94 3.13
CA MET A 310 -21.96 6.71 2.52
C MET A 310 -23.10 6.00 1.78
N GLU A 311 -22.89 5.65 0.51
CA GLU A 311 -23.93 5.07 -0.36
C GLU A 311 -23.57 3.64 -0.79
N GLU A 312 -24.58 2.89 -1.24
CA GLU A 312 -24.37 1.56 -1.80
C GLU A 312 -23.44 1.60 -3.02
N GLY A 313 -22.45 0.72 -3.04
CA GLY A 313 -21.47 0.59 -4.12
C GLY A 313 -20.27 1.51 -3.98
N ASP A 314 -20.28 2.45 -3.03
CA ASP A 314 -19.13 3.28 -2.71
C ASP A 314 -17.94 2.43 -2.22
N VAL A 315 -16.75 2.89 -2.59
CA VAL A 315 -15.47 2.42 -2.04
C VAL A 315 -14.89 3.56 -1.23
N PHE A 316 -14.41 3.30 -0.02
CA PHE A 316 -13.81 4.31 0.83
C PHE A 316 -12.45 3.87 1.34
N ALA A 317 -11.49 4.80 1.31
CA ALA A 317 -10.34 4.83 2.19
C ALA A 317 -10.80 5.33 3.57
N ILE A 318 -10.74 4.45 4.57
CA ILE A 318 -10.92 4.83 5.97
C ILE A 318 -9.54 4.92 6.59
N GLU A 319 -9.02 6.14 6.66
CA GLU A 319 -7.72 6.48 7.24
C GLU A 319 -7.88 7.41 8.44
N THR A 320 -6.99 7.23 9.41
CA THR A 320 -6.86 8.15 10.53
C THR A 320 -5.41 8.55 10.74
N PHE A 321 -5.22 9.81 11.15
CA PHE A 321 -3.91 10.34 11.48
C PHE A 321 -3.93 10.91 12.89
N ALA A 322 -3.01 10.45 13.72
CA ALA A 322 -2.81 10.99 15.05
C ALA A 322 -1.46 11.68 15.17
N THR A 323 -1.36 12.64 16.08
CA THR A 323 -0.14 13.40 16.31
C THR A 323 0.05 13.81 17.77
N THR A 324 1.31 13.99 18.15
CA THR A 324 1.73 14.66 19.39
C THR A 324 1.87 16.18 19.24
N GLY A 325 1.63 16.72 18.04
CA GLY A 325 1.82 18.11 17.67
C GLY A 325 0.60 19.00 17.85
N SER A 326 0.38 19.85 16.84
CA SER A 326 -0.71 20.82 16.81
C SER A 326 -2.05 20.23 16.37
N GLY A 327 -2.03 19.05 15.75
CA GLY A 327 -3.22 18.45 15.14
C GLY A 327 -3.56 19.11 13.80
N THR A 328 -2.56 19.67 13.10
CA THR A 328 -2.74 20.28 11.77
C THR A 328 -1.46 20.18 10.97
N VAL A 329 -1.61 19.81 9.71
CA VAL A 329 -0.50 19.74 8.76
C VAL A 329 -0.49 20.93 7.81
N VAL A 330 0.70 21.31 7.37
CA VAL A 330 0.93 22.28 6.30
C VAL A 330 1.90 21.70 5.28
N GLU A 331 1.82 22.17 4.06
CA GLU A 331 2.75 21.78 3.00
C GLU A 331 4.19 22.18 3.36
N LYS A 332 5.12 21.23 3.31
CA LYS A 332 6.56 21.46 3.51
C LYS A 332 7.37 20.56 2.58
N MET A 333 8.68 20.81 2.52
CA MET A 333 9.66 19.99 1.78
C MET A 333 9.46 20.03 0.25
N ASP A 334 10.32 19.32 -0.47
CA ASP A 334 10.24 19.23 -1.92
C ASP A 334 9.07 18.32 -2.35
N CYS A 335 8.25 18.80 -3.28
CA CYS A 335 7.12 18.04 -3.82
C CYS A 335 7.60 16.85 -4.65
N SER A 336 7.08 15.67 -4.34
CA SER A 336 7.34 14.43 -5.10
C SER A 336 6.10 13.82 -5.74
N HIS A 337 4.90 14.02 -5.17
CA HIS A 337 3.64 13.50 -5.70
C HIS A 337 2.96 14.49 -6.64
N TYR A 338 2.39 13.96 -7.71
CA TYR A 338 1.67 14.71 -8.73
C TYR A 338 0.48 13.88 -9.22
N MET A 339 -0.61 14.55 -9.58
CA MET A 339 -1.76 13.88 -10.21
C MET A 339 -2.32 14.75 -11.32
N LYS A 340 -2.84 14.14 -12.37
CA LYS A 340 -3.53 14.89 -13.42
C LYS A 340 -4.84 15.44 -12.89
N ASN A 341 -5.11 16.72 -13.14
CA ASN A 341 -6.40 17.32 -12.86
C ASN A 341 -7.44 16.76 -13.84
N PRO A 342 -8.45 15.98 -13.39
CA PRO A 342 -9.47 15.43 -14.29
C PRO A 342 -10.32 16.53 -14.94
N ASN A 343 -10.39 17.71 -14.31
CA ASN A 343 -11.13 18.87 -14.80
C ASN A 343 -10.26 19.85 -15.61
N SER A 344 -9.01 19.48 -15.94
CA SER A 344 -8.14 20.36 -16.73
C SER A 344 -8.76 20.63 -18.09
N ILE A 345 -8.94 21.92 -18.42
CA ILE A 345 -9.30 22.35 -19.78
C ILE A 345 -8.04 22.29 -20.64
N TYR A 346 -8.19 22.14 -21.95
CA TYR A 346 -7.10 22.24 -22.89
C TYR A 346 -6.27 23.52 -22.65
N ALA A 347 -4.97 23.36 -22.38
CA ALA A 347 -4.01 24.45 -22.27
C ALA A 347 -2.87 24.26 -23.28
N PRO A 348 -2.52 25.29 -24.08
CA PRO A 348 -1.47 25.17 -25.09
C PRO A 348 -0.08 25.08 -24.45
N ILE A 349 0.54 23.90 -24.48
CA ILE A 349 1.88 23.68 -23.97
C ILE A 349 2.92 24.01 -25.05
N ARG A 350 3.68 25.10 -24.85
CA ARG A 350 4.73 25.54 -25.78
C ARG A 350 5.96 24.62 -25.74
N LEU A 351 6.38 24.22 -24.55
CA LEU A 351 7.60 23.43 -24.34
C LEU A 351 7.43 22.01 -24.90
N LYS A 352 8.27 21.63 -25.87
CA LYS A 352 8.21 20.29 -26.51
C LYS A 352 8.37 19.16 -25.49
N SER A 353 9.33 19.25 -24.57
CA SER A 353 9.54 18.24 -23.53
C SER A 353 8.34 18.10 -22.60
N ALA A 354 7.63 19.18 -22.27
CA ALA A 354 6.41 19.10 -21.46
C ALA A 354 5.26 18.41 -22.20
N ARG A 355 5.12 18.62 -23.52
CA ARG A 355 4.15 17.85 -24.33
C ARG A 355 4.48 16.36 -24.36
N GLU A 356 5.76 16.01 -24.54
CA GLU A 356 6.22 14.62 -24.53
C GLU A 356 5.95 13.95 -23.17
N SER A 357 6.28 14.60 -22.07
CA SER A 357 6.00 14.06 -20.72
C SER A 357 4.51 13.96 -20.43
N LEU A 358 3.67 14.90 -20.90
CA LEU A 358 2.23 14.79 -20.76
C LEU A 358 1.67 13.57 -21.51
N ASN A 359 2.21 13.24 -22.69
CA ASN A 359 1.81 12.03 -23.41
C ASN A 359 2.16 10.75 -22.63
N VAL A 360 3.33 10.73 -21.98
CA VAL A 360 3.72 9.63 -21.09
C VAL A 360 2.76 9.56 -19.89
N ILE A 361 2.47 10.69 -19.23
CA ILE A 361 1.53 10.73 -18.10
C ILE A 361 0.15 10.20 -18.50
N ASN A 362 -0.38 10.63 -19.64
CA ASN A 362 -1.69 10.16 -20.14
C ASN A 362 -1.71 8.66 -20.43
N ARG A 363 -0.60 8.09 -20.92
CA ARG A 363 -0.50 6.68 -21.29
C ARG A 363 -0.28 5.78 -20.08
N GLU A 364 0.57 6.19 -19.14
CA GLU A 364 1.04 5.34 -18.04
C GLU A 364 0.23 5.54 -16.75
N PHE A 365 -0.27 6.75 -16.50
CA PHE A 365 -0.94 7.09 -15.24
C PHE A 365 -2.40 7.50 -15.44
N SER A 366 -2.74 8.10 -16.58
CA SER A 366 -4.06 8.70 -16.82
C SER A 366 -4.40 9.71 -15.72
N THR A 367 -5.30 9.37 -14.79
CA THR A 367 -5.69 10.15 -13.62
C THR A 367 -5.14 9.59 -12.30
N LEU A 368 -4.41 8.47 -12.32
CA LEU A 368 -3.74 7.94 -11.15
C LEU A 368 -2.61 8.89 -10.70
N PRO A 369 -2.39 9.04 -9.38
CA PRO A 369 -1.22 9.74 -8.87
C PRO A 369 0.09 9.07 -9.33
N PHE A 370 1.12 9.88 -9.53
CA PHE A 370 2.47 9.43 -9.85
C PHE A 370 3.50 10.27 -9.09
N CYS A 371 4.74 9.79 -9.03
CA CYS A 371 5.84 10.57 -8.46
C CYS A 371 6.87 10.97 -9.52
N LYS A 372 7.68 11.97 -9.18
CA LYS A 372 8.74 12.44 -10.06
C LYS A 372 9.73 11.33 -10.46
N ARG A 373 10.07 10.39 -9.57
CA ARG A 373 10.96 9.26 -9.89
C ARG A 373 10.42 8.44 -11.06
N TRP A 374 9.16 8.03 -10.98
CA TRP A 374 8.51 7.23 -12.03
C TRP A 374 8.51 7.95 -13.38
N LEU A 375 8.22 9.26 -13.38
CA LEU A 375 8.25 10.05 -14.61
C LEU A 375 9.68 10.21 -15.16
N ASP A 376 10.67 10.45 -14.29
CA ASP A 376 12.08 10.56 -14.68
C ASP A 376 12.56 9.23 -15.32
N ASP A 377 12.15 8.07 -14.78
CA ASP A 377 12.48 6.74 -15.29
C ASP A 377 11.84 6.47 -16.66
N LEU A 378 10.53 6.75 -16.80
CA LEU A 378 9.80 6.53 -18.05
C LEU A 378 10.24 7.45 -19.18
N THR A 379 10.74 8.65 -18.85
CA THR A 379 11.16 9.64 -19.84
C THR A 379 12.67 9.66 -20.08
N ASN A 380 13.46 9.00 -19.24
CA ASN A 380 14.92 9.09 -19.17
C ASN A 380 15.42 10.55 -19.12
N LYS A 381 14.64 11.45 -18.50
CA LYS A 381 14.92 12.88 -18.42
C LYS A 381 14.72 13.34 -16.99
N ARG A 382 15.80 13.76 -16.34
CA ARG A 382 15.75 14.36 -15.00
C ARG A 382 15.58 15.87 -15.15
N GLY A 383 14.41 16.41 -14.80
CA GLY A 383 14.18 17.86 -14.92
C GLY A 383 12.88 18.38 -14.30
N SER A 384 13.00 19.22 -13.28
CA SER A 384 11.86 19.86 -12.60
C SER A 384 11.09 20.86 -13.48
N LEU A 385 11.71 21.41 -14.53
CA LEU A 385 11.10 22.41 -15.40
C LEU A 385 9.85 21.88 -16.12
N VAL A 386 9.84 20.60 -16.48
CA VAL A 386 8.71 19.97 -17.19
C VAL A 386 7.47 19.93 -16.31
N LEU A 387 7.60 19.39 -15.10
CA LEU A 387 6.49 19.33 -14.15
C LEU A 387 5.98 20.72 -13.79
N ARG A 388 6.89 21.68 -13.55
CA ARG A 388 6.51 23.07 -13.29
C ARG A 388 5.65 23.66 -14.42
N ASN A 389 6.02 23.45 -15.69
CA ASN A 389 5.22 23.94 -16.83
C ASN A 389 3.81 23.34 -16.85
N LEU A 390 3.67 22.05 -16.51
CA LEU A 390 2.38 21.37 -16.50
C LEU A 390 1.51 21.78 -15.29
N VAL A 391 2.15 22.07 -14.16
CA VAL A 391 1.52 22.62 -12.96
C VAL A 391 1.05 24.05 -13.19
N ASP A 392 1.92 24.92 -13.73
CA ASP A 392 1.58 26.31 -14.05
C ASP A 392 0.43 26.39 -15.09
N ALA A 393 0.29 25.36 -15.94
CA ALA A 393 -0.80 25.23 -16.90
C ALA A 393 -2.11 24.66 -16.30
N GLY A 394 -2.13 24.25 -15.02
CA GLY A 394 -3.29 23.67 -14.35
C GLY A 394 -3.67 22.25 -14.81
N ILE A 395 -2.78 21.57 -15.55
CA ILE A 395 -2.99 20.21 -16.06
C ILE A 395 -2.63 19.17 -15.00
N ILE A 396 -1.57 19.43 -14.24
CA ILE A 396 -1.07 18.59 -13.17
C ILE A 396 -1.21 19.35 -11.86
N VAL A 397 -1.64 18.66 -10.80
CA VAL A 397 -1.72 19.20 -9.44
C VAL A 397 -0.56 18.61 -8.63
N PRO A 398 0.27 19.44 -7.97
CA PRO A 398 1.28 18.97 -7.03
C PRO A 398 0.64 18.60 -5.70
N TYR A 399 1.15 17.54 -5.07
CA TYR A 399 0.77 17.10 -3.73
C TYR A 399 2.02 17.07 -2.84
N PRO A 400 2.44 18.21 -2.28
CA PRO A 400 3.63 18.27 -1.45
C PRO A 400 3.44 17.53 -0.12
N PRO A 401 4.54 17.12 0.54
CA PRO A 401 4.50 16.53 1.87
C PRO A 401 3.73 17.38 2.89
N LEU A 402 2.91 16.72 3.70
CA LEU A 402 2.04 17.35 4.69
C LEU A 402 2.61 17.14 6.09
N CYS A 403 3.07 18.21 6.73
CA CYS A 403 3.83 18.14 7.98
C CYS A 403 3.17 18.94 9.10
N ASP A 404 3.10 18.37 10.31
CA ASP A 404 2.82 19.11 11.54
C ASP A 404 4.09 19.88 11.99
N ASN A 405 4.05 20.43 13.21
CA ASN A 405 5.12 21.14 13.86
C ASN A 405 6.38 20.29 14.00
N ASN A 406 7.53 20.94 13.90
CA ASN A 406 8.82 20.26 14.05
C ASN A 406 8.91 19.60 15.44
N ASN A 407 9.55 18.42 15.49
CA ASN A 407 9.68 17.57 16.68
C ASN A 407 8.37 16.93 17.19
N SER A 408 7.25 17.07 16.47
CA SER A 408 6.10 16.19 16.69
C SER A 408 6.31 14.84 15.99
N PHE A 409 5.48 13.88 16.36
CA PHE A 409 5.39 12.58 15.74
C PHE A 409 3.96 12.37 15.25
N THR A 410 3.82 11.70 14.12
CA THR A 410 2.53 11.31 13.56
C THR A 410 2.50 9.82 13.27
N SER A 411 1.32 9.21 13.40
CA SER A 411 1.00 7.86 12.91
C SER A 411 -0.20 7.92 11.96
N GLN A 412 -0.33 6.87 11.15
CA GLN A 412 -1.44 6.60 10.22
C GLN A 412 -1.81 5.11 10.28
N MET A 413 -3.10 4.84 10.14
CA MET A 413 -3.61 3.50 9.82
C MET A 413 -4.76 3.61 8.84
N GLU A 414 -4.81 2.73 7.85
CA GLU A 414 -5.79 2.85 6.77
C GLU A 414 -6.20 1.52 6.14
N HIS A 415 -7.48 1.46 5.78
CA HIS A 415 -8.05 0.40 4.95
C HIS A 415 -9.03 0.89 3.90
N THR A 416 -9.04 0.19 2.76
CA THR A 416 -10.09 0.28 1.77
C THR A 416 -11.27 -0.63 2.15
N ILE A 417 -12.47 -0.06 2.15
CA ILE A 417 -13.73 -0.78 2.28
C ILE A 417 -14.58 -0.65 1.03
N LEU A 418 -15.42 -1.65 0.79
CA LEU A 418 -16.46 -1.64 -0.21
C LEU A 418 -17.82 -1.82 0.46
N LEU A 419 -18.74 -0.90 0.20
CA LEU A 419 -20.12 -0.94 0.67
C LEU A 419 -20.96 -1.73 -0.32
N ARG A 420 -20.86 -3.07 -0.27
CA ARG A 420 -21.58 -3.95 -1.17
C ARG A 420 -23.09 -3.89 -0.88
N PRO A 421 -23.95 -4.27 -1.85
CA PRO A 421 -25.40 -4.32 -1.65
C PRO A 421 -25.83 -5.11 -0.40
N THR A 422 -25.16 -6.21 -0.07
CA THR A 422 -25.58 -7.12 1.01
C THR A 422 -24.75 -7.02 2.28
N CYS A 423 -23.51 -6.52 2.20
CA CYS A 423 -22.58 -6.45 3.31
C CYS A 423 -21.56 -5.32 3.12
N LYS A 424 -20.77 -5.06 4.15
CA LYS A 424 -19.54 -4.27 4.03
C LYS A 424 -18.36 -5.25 3.96
N GLU A 425 -17.42 -4.99 3.06
CA GLU A 425 -16.18 -5.76 2.97
C GLU A 425 -14.97 -4.83 3.19
N VAL A 426 -14.15 -5.13 4.19
CA VAL A 426 -12.85 -4.48 4.41
C VAL A 426 -11.83 -5.19 3.53
N LEU A 427 -11.74 -4.76 2.27
CA LEU A 427 -10.98 -5.41 1.20
C LEU A 427 -9.51 -5.63 1.58
N SER A 428 -8.88 -4.62 2.17
CA SER A 428 -7.45 -4.61 2.52
C SER A 428 -7.12 -5.22 3.88
N ARG A 429 -8.11 -5.73 4.64
CA ARG A 429 -7.85 -6.39 5.93
C ARG A 429 -6.90 -7.58 5.71
N GLY A 430 -5.99 -7.80 6.66
CA GLY A 430 -5.14 -8.98 6.72
C GLY A 430 -4.84 -9.37 8.17
N ASP A 431 -4.00 -10.39 8.36
CA ASP A 431 -3.62 -10.90 9.69
C ASP A 431 -2.82 -9.87 10.53
N ASP A 432 -2.26 -8.84 9.88
CA ASP A 432 -1.35 -7.87 10.48
C ASP A 432 -2.02 -6.67 11.15
N TYR A 433 -3.03 -6.06 10.52
CA TYR A 433 -3.74 -4.93 11.13
C TYR A 433 -5.18 -4.78 10.69
#